data_AF-A0AAU4K180-F1
#
_entry.id   AF-A0AAU4K180-F1
#
_cell.length_a   1.000
_cell.length_b   1.000
_cell.length_c   1.000
_cell.angle_alpha   90.00
_cell.angle_beta   90.00
_cell.angle_gamma   90.00
#
_symmetry.space_group_name_H-M   'P 1'
#
loop_
_entity.id
_entity.type
_entity.pdbx_description
1 polymer ?
#
loop_
_entity_poly.entity_id
_entity_poly.type
_entity_poly.pdbx_seq_one_letter_code
_entity_poly.pdbx_strand_id
1 'polypeptide(L)'
;MIQRRVASLDGARDESGIDGPTATAPRARGGPAHLPTHLDPVAPRLHPGVPAVPTAPVPATPRWKTSLRRRVFHTPTSPVGDTGVRRILGRASVVETGRTDAGDTTCRHILESAPQHGRVTVRADGSFDYLPGTAVHRMSRTAGPIADRFRVVVSDDAGRRHTLAITPIVSADPTRTPVQFTANATGSASIDLGATPRTTALDATGTRLYVISSEASTLTVIDTASSSVIAVVDLAGVPAALCVDPTGTRLFVALTDDDTIAVVDTASATVTGAIRVASPVVIAMAPDATLIVAGADGSLRILDVSGRELGRVDGLGRIRSLLTSADDRRVYVLDESGPDAVVHVLALHDAATGAPRRVGAIRADGFVLDMTLGANDTRLHLISASARTLLTVDTRTLIVQSAIDLGGFHTGVAAAPDGHIVYVATSFGDAVSAVDLRTGTVVAAAPAGEFPRHLVCSPDGTRVYAATADAVTVLTRSVPGAIVGPDDGIGRVYTVAGGPRHGSVRIEADGSFVYTSDLPFVENDEFRVLVDDGLRTAGTAVISLCAAPPVTA
;
A
#
# COMPACT_ATOMS: atom_id res chain seq x y z
N MET A 1 -47.93 -15.28 -17.97
CA MET A 1 -49.31 -15.49 -18.46
C MET A 1 -49.92 -14.11 -18.65
N ILE A 2 -50.14 -13.64 -19.89
CA ILE A 2 -50.47 -12.22 -20.18
C ILE A 2 -51.45 -12.14 -21.37
N GLN A 3 -52.53 -11.35 -21.23
CA GLN A 3 -53.23 -10.73 -22.36
C GLN A 3 -53.80 -9.35 -21.97
N ARG A 4 -54.03 -8.49 -22.98
CA ARG A 4 -54.63 -7.15 -22.88
C ARG A 4 -56.11 -7.15 -23.30
N ARG A 5 -56.93 -6.34 -22.63
CA ARG A 5 -58.04 -5.50 -23.18
C ARG A 5 -58.31 -4.42 -22.10
N VAL A 6 -58.38 -3.12 -22.35
CA VAL A 6 -59.01 -2.30 -23.42
C VAL A 6 -60.53 -2.24 -23.31
N ALA A 7 -61.02 -1.12 -22.78
CA ALA A 7 -62.32 -0.49 -23.06
C ALA A 7 -62.22 1.01 -22.69
N SER A 8 -62.94 1.87 -23.42
CA SER A 8 -63.08 3.31 -23.17
C SER A 8 -64.57 3.66 -23.04
N LEU A 9 -64.90 4.86 -22.55
CA LEU A 9 -66.23 5.46 -22.66
C LEU A 9 -66.14 6.99 -22.50
N ASP A 10 -66.93 7.73 -23.28
CA ASP A 10 -66.84 9.18 -23.48
C ASP A 10 -67.99 9.98 -22.82
N GLY A 11 -67.77 11.29 -22.66
CA GLY A 11 -68.75 12.32 -22.29
C GLY A 11 -68.03 13.57 -21.77
N ALA A 12 -67.81 14.64 -22.54
CA ALA A 12 -68.79 15.65 -22.99
C ALA A 12 -69.38 16.47 -21.79
N ARG A 13 -69.39 17.81 -21.79
CA ARG A 13 -69.14 18.80 -22.88
C ARG A 13 -68.88 20.23 -22.35
N ASP A 14 -68.44 21.11 -23.26
CA ASP A 14 -68.62 22.59 -23.31
C ASP A 14 -67.67 23.52 -22.49
N GLU A 15 -67.33 24.74 -22.91
CA GLU A 15 -67.14 25.35 -24.27
C GLU A 15 -66.29 26.66 -24.16
N SER A 16 -65.82 27.23 -25.29
CA SER A 16 -65.06 28.50 -25.43
C SER A 16 -63.64 28.57 -24.78
N GLY A 17 -62.63 29.27 -25.30
CA GLY A 17 -62.44 29.87 -26.64
C GLY A 17 -62.02 31.36 -26.62
N ILE A 18 -60.81 31.68 -27.12
CA ILE A 18 -60.41 32.92 -27.84
C ILE A 18 -58.90 32.90 -28.20
N ASP A 19 -58.64 33.09 -29.51
CA ASP A 19 -57.51 33.67 -30.25
C ASP A 19 -56.01 33.51 -29.88
N GLY A 20 -55.22 33.21 -30.93
CA GLY A 20 -53.78 33.54 -31.07
C GLY A 20 -53.58 34.88 -31.82
N PRO A 21 -52.59 35.06 -32.73
CA PRO A 21 -51.82 34.07 -33.50
C PRO A 21 -50.33 34.04 -33.01
N THR A 22 -49.20 33.91 -33.74
CA THR A 22 -48.83 34.05 -35.18
C THR A 22 -47.54 33.26 -35.52
N ALA A 23 -47.11 33.33 -36.78
CA ALA A 23 -45.97 32.61 -37.38
C ALA A 23 -44.67 33.49 -37.39
N THR A 24 -43.49 33.12 -37.91
CA THR A 24 -43.17 32.41 -39.19
C THR A 24 -41.85 31.62 -39.21
N ALA A 25 -41.80 30.57 -40.07
CA ALA A 25 -40.56 29.93 -40.55
C ALA A 25 -40.73 29.34 -41.98
N PRO A 26 -39.68 29.40 -42.83
CA PRO A 26 -39.51 28.47 -43.97
C PRO A 26 -38.03 28.07 -44.27
N ARG A 27 -37.65 27.04 -45.07
CA ARG A 27 -38.22 25.72 -45.45
C ARG A 27 -37.20 24.97 -46.36
N ALA A 28 -37.01 23.64 -46.18
CA ALA A 28 -36.56 22.67 -47.22
C ALA A 28 -35.09 22.77 -47.78
N ARG A 29 -34.46 21.76 -48.44
CA ARG A 29 -34.68 20.33 -48.82
C ARG A 29 -33.29 19.69 -49.13
N GLY A 30 -33.04 18.38 -49.29
CA GLY A 30 -33.87 17.15 -49.24
C GLY A 30 -33.05 15.89 -49.66
N GLY A 31 -33.60 14.67 -49.52
CA GLY A 31 -33.06 13.37 -50.01
C GLY A 31 -33.82 12.84 -51.25
N PRO A 32 -33.97 11.51 -51.52
CA PRO A 32 -33.61 10.27 -50.77
C PRO A 32 -32.40 9.53 -51.44
N ALA A 33 -32.13 8.20 -51.49
CA ALA A 33 -32.78 6.90 -51.16
C ALA A 33 -31.68 5.81 -50.89
N HIS A 34 -31.80 4.46 -50.96
CA HIS A 34 -32.83 3.47 -51.38
C HIS A 34 -32.56 2.07 -50.70
N LEU A 35 -33.43 1.07 -50.89
CA LEU A 35 -33.39 -0.34 -50.40
C LEU A 35 -34.09 -1.30 -51.42
N PRO A 36 -34.29 -2.65 -51.23
CA PRO A 36 -34.00 -3.60 -50.13
C PRO A 36 -32.99 -4.73 -50.57
N THR A 37 -32.96 -6.05 -50.24
CA THR A 37 -33.90 -7.06 -49.64
C THR A 37 -33.18 -8.33 -49.09
N HIS A 38 -33.94 -9.32 -48.61
CA HIS A 38 -33.60 -10.64 -48.01
C HIS A 38 -33.15 -11.78 -48.98
N LEU A 39 -32.40 -12.79 -48.47
CA LEU A 39 -32.90 -14.17 -48.18
C LEU A 39 -31.80 -15.19 -47.73
N ASP A 40 -32.16 -16.04 -46.76
CA ASP A 40 -31.59 -17.37 -46.40
C ASP A 40 -32.56 -18.48 -46.91
N PRO A 41 -32.31 -19.83 -46.90
CA PRO A 41 -31.47 -20.64 -45.97
C PRO A 41 -30.82 -21.94 -46.57
N VAL A 42 -30.51 -22.93 -45.70
CA VAL A 42 -30.42 -24.42 -45.86
C VAL A 42 -29.01 -25.05 -45.75
N ALA A 43 -28.94 -26.17 -44.99
CA ALA A 43 -27.78 -27.06 -44.85
C ALA A 43 -28.17 -28.55 -45.06
N PRO A 44 -27.25 -29.42 -45.55
CA PRO A 44 -27.47 -30.86 -45.70
C PRO A 44 -26.97 -31.70 -44.49
N ARG A 45 -27.39 -32.98 -44.41
CA ARG A 45 -27.02 -33.95 -43.34
C ARG A 45 -26.39 -35.24 -43.87
N LEU A 46 -25.30 -35.68 -43.22
CA LEU A 46 -24.83 -37.09 -43.08
C LEU A 46 -24.43 -37.82 -44.40
N HIS A 47 -23.59 -38.87 -44.46
CA HIS A 47 -23.31 -39.99 -43.53
C HIS A 47 -21.79 -40.41 -43.56
N PRO A 48 -21.31 -41.53 -42.94
CA PRO A 48 -20.00 -41.54 -42.25
C PRO A 48 -18.92 -42.49 -42.81
N GLY A 49 -17.69 -42.39 -42.29
CA GLY A 49 -16.72 -43.48 -42.30
C GLY A 49 -15.25 -43.06 -42.06
N VAL A 50 -14.48 -43.93 -41.39
CA VAL A 50 -13.03 -43.87 -41.04
C VAL A 50 -12.70 -43.20 -39.68
N PRO A 51 -11.97 -43.89 -38.76
CA PRO A 51 -11.58 -43.35 -37.45
C PRO A 51 -10.31 -42.50 -37.51
N ALA A 52 -10.24 -41.46 -36.68
CA ALA A 52 -9.06 -40.62 -36.48
C ALA A 52 -8.33 -40.96 -35.17
N VAL A 53 -7.00 -40.77 -35.16
CA VAL A 53 -6.10 -41.04 -34.03
C VAL A 53 -6.36 -40.05 -32.88
N PRO A 54 -6.33 -40.48 -31.59
CA PRO A 54 -6.54 -39.57 -30.47
C PRO A 54 -5.40 -38.56 -30.33
N THR A 55 -5.70 -37.27 -30.50
CA THR A 55 -4.83 -36.16 -30.10
C THR A 55 -5.05 -35.81 -28.63
N ALA A 56 -3.97 -35.68 -27.86
CA ALA A 56 -4.02 -35.32 -26.44
C ALA A 56 -4.55 -33.89 -26.22
N PRO A 57 -5.18 -33.58 -25.07
CA PRO A 57 -5.65 -32.24 -24.76
C PRO A 57 -4.48 -31.27 -24.59
N VAL A 58 -4.63 -30.06 -25.13
CA VAL A 58 -3.69 -28.96 -24.89
C VAL A 58 -3.86 -28.45 -23.45
N PRO A 59 -2.82 -28.45 -22.60
CA PRO A 59 -2.92 -27.88 -21.26
C PRO A 59 -3.03 -26.35 -21.36
N ALA A 60 -3.93 -25.76 -20.57
CA ALA A 60 -4.07 -24.31 -20.51
C ALA A 60 -2.83 -23.67 -19.87
N THR A 61 -2.25 -22.66 -20.53
CA THR A 61 -1.13 -21.89 -19.98
C THR A 61 -1.59 -20.94 -18.88
N PRO A 62 -1.10 -21.05 -17.63
CA PRO A 62 -1.38 -20.05 -16.60
C PRO A 62 -0.72 -18.72 -16.96
N ARG A 63 -1.49 -17.62 -16.91
CA ARG A 63 -0.95 -16.26 -17.09
C ARG A 63 -0.40 -15.73 -15.77
N TRP A 64 0.88 -16.00 -15.51
CA TRP A 64 1.60 -15.39 -14.39
C TRP A 64 1.83 -13.88 -14.65
N LYS A 65 1.21 -13.01 -13.84
CA LYS A 65 1.69 -11.63 -13.65
C LYS A 65 3.02 -11.74 -12.87
N THR A 66 4.14 -11.28 -13.42
CA THR A 66 5.41 -11.19 -12.69
C THR A 66 5.52 -9.86 -11.94
N SER A 67 5.57 -9.91 -10.62
CA SER A 67 5.79 -8.73 -9.77
C SER A 67 7.25 -8.25 -9.82
N LEU A 68 7.44 -6.92 -9.85
CA LEU A 68 8.74 -6.28 -9.97
C LEU A 68 9.40 -6.09 -8.61
N ARG A 69 10.67 -6.50 -8.48
CA ARG A 69 11.43 -6.45 -7.23
C ARG A 69 12.57 -5.42 -7.33
N ARG A 70 12.83 -4.68 -6.24
CA ARG A 70 13.83 -3.60 -6.23
C ARG A 70 15.25 -4.14 -5.98
N ARG A 71 16.25 -3.40 -6.48
CA ARG A 71 17.58 -3.91 -6.79
C ARG A 71 18.73 -3.17 -6.09
N VAL A 72 19.60 -3.90 -5.38
CA VAL A 72 20.80 -3.38 -4.66
C VAL A 72 22.09 -3.52 -5.49
N PHE A 73 23.00 -2.54 -5.35
CA PHE A 73 24.30 -2.46 -6.05
C PHE A 73 25.50 -2.85 -5.18
N HIS A 74 26.60 -3.28 -5.80
CA HIS A 74 27.87 -3.57 -5.14
C HIS A 74 29.05 -3.02 -5.97
N THR A 75 30.20 -2.77 -5.35
CA THR A 75 31.48 -2.59 -6.07
C THR A 75 32.63 -3.12 -5.21
N PRO A 76 33.23 -4.28 -5.55
CA PRO A 76 34.29 -4.89 -4.73
C PRO A 76 35.69 -4.29 -4.94
N THR A 77 36.48 -4.31 -3.86
CA THR A 77 37.95 -4.21 -3.87
C THR A 77 38.58 -5.61 -3.84
N SER A 78 39.83 -5.76 -4.31
CA SER A 78 40.51 -7.07 -4.41
C SER A 78 41.92 -7.02 -3.80
N PRO A 79 42.43 -8.11 -3.17
CA PRO A 79 43.63 -8.06 -2.34
C PRO A 79 44.94 -7.98 -3.14
N VAL A 80 45.95 -7.40 -2.49
CA VAL A 80 47.25 -7.10 -3.07
C VAL A 80 48.30 -8.15 -2.70
N GLY A 81 49.20 -8.39 -3.65
CA GLY A 81 50.45 -9.11 -3.52
C GLY A 81 51.33 -8.68 -4.69
N ASP A 82 52.63 -8.56 -4.48
CA ASP A 82 53.52 -7.77 -5.34
C ASP A 82 53.64 -8.28 -6.79
N THR A 83 54.26 -7.45 -7.65
CA THR A 83 54.31 -7.46 -9.11
C THR A 83 53.03 -6.95 -9.81
N GLY A 84 53.22 -6.27 -10.95
CA GLY A 84 52.24 -5.35 -11.51
C GLY A 84 51.13 -5.98 -12.36
N VAL A 85 50.09 -5.18 -12.62
CA VAL A 85 48.92 -5.52 -13.46
C VAL A 85 48.02 -6.61 -12.84
N ARG A 86 47.48 -6.32 -11.64
CA ARG A 86 46.31 -7.05 -11.09
C ARG A 86 45.00 -6.48 -11.63
N ARG A 87 44.00 -7.35 -11.81
CA ARG A 87 42.63 -7.01 -12.22
C ARG A 87 41.80 -6.60 -11.01
N ILE A 88 40.95 -5.58 -11.16
CA ILE A 88 39.86 -5.30 -10.23
C ILE A 88 38.64 -6.07 -10.75
N LEU A 89 38.31 -7.16 -10.06
CA LEU A 89 37.11 -7.94 -10.32
C LEU A 89 35.94 -7.34 -9.56
N GLY A 90 34.78 -7.24 -10.21
CA GLY A 90 33.58 -6.76 -9.56
C GLY A 90 32.30 -7.28 -10.20
N ARG A 91 31.16 -6.86 -9.67
CA ARG A 91 29.85 -7.19 -10.23
C ARG A 91 28.97 -5.95 -10.25
N ALA A 92 28.56 -5.55 -11.45
CA ALA A 92 27.47 -4.63 -11.71
C ALA A 92 26.12 -5.34 -11.46
N SER A 93 25.95 -5.92 -10.27
CA SER A 93 24.72 -6.59 -9.86
C SER A 93 23.65 -5.58 -9.48
N VAL A 94 22.40 -6.01 -9.65
CA VAL A 94 21.21 -5.21 -9.42
C VAL A 94 20.22 -6.18 -8.75
N VAL A 95 20.36 -6.35 -7.42
CA VAL A 95 19.90 -7.53 -6.65
C VAL A 95 18.44 -7.44 -6.19
N GLU A 96 17.54 -8.19 -6.83
CA GLU A 96 16.10 -8.19 -6.56
C GLU A 96 15.69 -8.71 -5.17
N THR A 97 14.96 -7.90 -4.41
CA THR A 97 14.44 -8.25 -3.08
C THR A 97 13.31 -9.29 -3.14
N GLY A 98 13.59 -10.51 -2.68
CA GLY A 98 12.57 -11.49 -2.27
C GLY A 98 12.43 -12.75 -3.14
N ARG A 99 13.49 -13.19 -3.83
CA ARG A 99 13.69 -14.62 -4.13
C ARG A 99 15.07 -15.06 -3.65
N THR A 100 15.11 -16.02 -2.73
CA THR A 100 16.35 -16.75 -2.37
C THR A 100 16.46 -18.01 -3.21
N ASP A 101 16.71 -17.85 -4.51
CA ASP A 101 17.06 -18.95 -5.41
C ASP A 101 18.31 -18.57 -6.23
N ALA A 102 19.34 -19.42 -6.15
CA ALA A 102 20.62 -19.17 -6.80
C ALA A 102 20.61 -19.65 -8.27
N GLY A 103 20.03 -18.88 -9.19
CA GLY A 103 20.12 -19.22 -10.62
C GLY A 103 19.41 -18.37 -11.69
N ASP A 104 18.57 -17.38 -11.35
CA ASP A 104 17.72 -16.72 -12.36
C ASP A 104 18.50 -15.75 -13.29
N THR A 105 18.15 -15.72 -14.60
CA THR A 105 19.03 -15.22 -15.68
C THR A 105 18.33 -14.50 -16.85
N THR A 106 17.94 -13.24 -16.67
CA THR A 106 17.20 -12.42 -17.69
C THR A 106 17.64 -10.95 -17.77
N CYS A 107 18.89 -10.62 -17.45
CA CYS A 107 19.41 -9.24 -17.49
C CYS A 107 20.65 -9.09 -18.38
N ARG A 108 20.58 -8.19 -19.36
CA ARG A 108 21.69 -7.88 -20.27
C ARG A 108 22.49 -6.70 -19.75
N HIS A 109 23.81 -6.89 -19.65
CA HIS A 109 24.76 -5.88 -19.18
C HIS A 109 25.64 -5.41 -20.35
N ILE A 110 25.74 -4.09 -20.57
CA ILE A 110 26.44 -3.48 -21.70
C ILE A 110 27.32 -2.33 -21.19
N LEU A 111 28.58 -2.26 -21.64
CA LEU A 111 29.44 -1.11 -21.38
C LEU A 111 28.97 0.10 -22.20
N GLU A 112 28.59 1.18 -21.53
CA GLU A 112 28.08 2.43 -22.11
C GLU A 112 29.21 3.45 -22.33
N SER A 113 30.12 3.59 -21.36
CA SER A 113 31.32 4.42 -21.50
C SER A 113 32.55 3.68 -20.99
N ALA A 114 33.64 3.73 -21.74
CA ALA A 114 34.91 3.10 -21.36
C ALA A 114 35.64 3.87 -20.25
N PRO A 115 36.56 3.22 -19.49
CA PRO A 115 37.46 3.88 -18.56
C PRO A 115 38.50 4.76 -19.29
N GLN A 116 39.08 5.73 -18.59
CA GLN A 116 40.14 6.60 -19.11
C GLN A 116 41.54 6.01 -18.90
N HIS A 117 41.74 5.23 -17.83
CA HIS A 117 43.05 4.81 -17.31
C HIS A 117 43.25 3.29 -17.33
N GLY A 118 42.31 2.53 -17.89
CA GLY A 118 42.37 1.09 -18.03
C GLY A 118 41.45 0.56 -19.13
N ARG A 119 41.16 -0.75 -19.08
CA ARG A 119 40.14 -1.40 -19.92
C ARG A 119 39.20 -2.20 -19.03
N VAL A 120 37.95 -2.39 -19.46
CA VAL A 120 36.99 -3.23 -18.73
C VAL A 120 36.26 -4.17 -19.68
N THR A 121 36.13 -5.43 -19.27
CA THR A 121 35.26 -6.42 -19.91
C THR A 121 34.07 -6.69 -18.98
N VAL A 122 32.85 -6.49 -19.47
CA VAL A 122 31.60 -6.81 -18.75
C VAL A 122 31.04 -8.12 -19.31
N ARG A 123 30.61 -9.03 -18.44
CA ARG A 123 30.00 -10.33 -18.78
C ARG A 123 28.48 -10.28 -18.60
N ALA A 124 27.78 -11.25 -19.17
CA ALA A 124 26.32 -11.31 -19.16
C ALA A 124 25.70 -11.41 -17.75
N ASP A 125 26.40 -12.03 -16.81
CA ASP A 125 26.01 -12.18 -15.39
C ASP A 125 26.18 -10.91 -14.54
N GLY A 126 26.57 -9.80 -15.17
CA GLY A 126 26.91 -8.54 -14.53
C GLY A 126 28.32 -8.50 -13.94
N SER A 127 29.09 -9.59 -13.97
CA SER A 127 30.49 -9.53 -13.53
C SER A 127 31.32 -8.69 -14.49
N PHE A 128 32.31 -7.97 -13.96
CA PHE A 128 33.26 -7.21 -14.76
C PHE A 128 34.69 -7.46 -14.33
N ASP A 129 35.60 -7.19 -15.26
CA ASP A 129 37.03 -7.41 -15.16
C ASP A 129 37.72 -6.13 -15.65
N TYR A 130 38.11 -5.26 -14.70
CA TYR A 130 38.83 -4.02 -14.99
C TYR A 130 40.34 -4.24 -14.87
N LEU A 131 41.05 -3.92 -15.95
CA LEU A 131 42.49 -4.02 -16.08
C LEU A 131 43.11 -2.61 -16.08
N PRO A 132 43.77 -2.17 -14.99
CA PRO A 132 44.45 -0.89 -14.94
C PRO A 132 45.56 -0.78 -15.98
N GLY A 133 45.72 0.40 -16.58
CA GLY A 133 46.88 0.72 -17.42
C GLY A 133 48.17 0.85 -16.60
N THR A 134 49.30 0.49 -17.19
CA THR A 134 50.63 0.63 -16.53
C THR A 134 50.99 2.09 -16.23
N ALA A 135 50.37 3.06 -16.91
CA ALA A 135 50.51 4.48 -16.62
C ALA A 135 49.92 4.86 -15.25
N VAL A 136 48.66 4.51 -14.98
CA VAL A 136 47.99 4.90 -13.72
C VAL A 136 48.61 4.22 -12.49
N HIS A 137 49.11 2.99 -12.63
CA HIS A 137 49.87 2.31 -11.57
C HIS A 137 51.29 2.88 -11.34
N ARG A 138 51.82 3.72 -12.26
CA ARG A 138 52.99 4.56 -11.97
C ARG A 138 52.57 5.88 -11.32
N MET A 139 51.55 6.53 -11.85
CA MET A 139 51.03 7.79 -11.29
C MET A 139 50.63 7.63 -9.82
N SER A 140 50.00 6.51 -9.44
CA SER A 140 49.55 6.28 -8.07
C SER A 140 50.66 5.99 -7.04
N ARG A 141 51.91 5.78 -7.50
CA ARG A 141 53.10 5.74 -6.63
C ARG A 141 53.51 7.12 -6.13
N THR A 142 53.15 8.17 -6.86
CA THR A 142 53.58 9.56 -6.59
C THR A 142 52.41 10.46 -6.19
N ALA A 143 51.22 10.23 -6.74
CA ALA A 143 50.01 11.02 -6.47
C ALA A 143 49.04 10.39 -5.45
N GLY A 144 49.32 9.18 -4.96
CA GLY A 144 48.37 8.42 -4.12
C GLY A 144 47.29 7.69 -4.94
N PRO A 145 46.19 7.24 -4.31
CA PRO A 145 45.15 6.48 -5.01
C PRO A 145 44.47 7.29 -6.12
N ILE A 146 44.34 6.71 -7.32
CA ILE A 146 43.74 7.37 -8.48
C ILE A 146 42.43 6.68 -8.86
N ALA A 147 41.35 7.46 -8.94
CA ALA A 147 40.08 7.00 -9.47
C ALA A 147 40.08 7.00 -11.01
N ASP A 148 39.55 5.94 -11.60
CA ASP A 148 39.11 5.88 -12.99
C ASP A 148 37.59 5.64 -13.03
N ARG A 149 36.91 5.84 -14.17
CA ARG A 149 35.44 5.80 -14.23
C ARG A 149 34.90 5.25 -15.54
N PHE A 150 33.97 4.30 -15.45
CA PHE A 150 33.24 3.74 -16.58
C PHE A 150 31.74 3.64 -16.29
N ARG A 151 30.91 3.39 -17.31
CA ARG A 151 29.45 3.24 -17.17
C ARG A 151 28.95 1.94 -17.77
N VAL A 152 28.04 1.26 -17.06
CA VAL A 152 27.39 0.02 -17.53
C VAL A 152 25.88 0.23 -17.56
N VAL A 153 25.25 0.05 -18.72
CA VAL A 153 23.80 -0.06 -18.84
C VAL A 153 23.39 -1.50 -18.54
N VAL A 154 22.44 -1.66 -17.63
CA VAL A 154 21.73 -2.93 -17.40
C VAL A 154 20.31 -2.78 -17.96
N SER A 155 19.86 -3.76 -18.73
CA SER A 155 18.51 -3.83 -19.25
C SER A 155 17.83 -5.15 -18.94
N ASP A 156 16.55 -5.08 -18.57
CA ASP A 156 15.67 -6.24 -18.43
C ASP A 156 15.05 -6.65 -19.79
N ASP A 157 14.43 -7.83 -19.85
CA ASP A 157 13.72 -8.32 -21.04
C ASP A 157 12.45 -7.49 -21.37
N ALA A 158 12.00 -6.63 -20.45
CA ALA A 158 10.94 -5.64 -20.69
C ALA A 158 11.46 -4.33 -21.33
N GLY A 159 12.77 -4.24 -21.61
CA GLY A 159 13.39 -3.12 -22.30
C GLY A 159 13.73 -1.89 -21.45
N ARG A 160 13.51 -1.95 -20.12
CA ARG A 160 13.92 -0.89 -19.18
C ARG A 160 15.45 -0.80 -19.15
N ARG A 161 16.01 0.36 -18.80
CA ARG A 161 17.46 0.59 -18.79
C ARG A 161 17.89 1.38 -17.55
N HIS A 162 18.95 0.92 -16.90
CA HIS A 162 19.57 1.59 -15.75
C HIS A 162 21.08 1.76 -16.00
N THR A 163 21.57 3.00 -15.93
CA THR A 163 22.99 3.33 -16.15
C THR A 163 23.74 3.40 -14.82
N LEU A 164 24.68 2.48 -14.62
CA LEU A 164 25.50 2.37 -13.42
C LEU A 164 26.86 3.04 -13.66
N ALA A 165 27.22 4.02 -12.84
CA ALA A 165 28.55 4.66 -12.88
C ALA A 165 29.50 3.98 -11.90
N ILE A 166 30.52 3.29 -12.42
CA ILE A 166 31.46 2.48 -11.64
C ILE A 166 32.82 3.18 -11.64
N THR A 167 33.41 3.32 -10.45
CA THR A 167 34.59 4.18 -10.23
C THR A 167 35.74 3.39 -9.57
N PRO A 168 36.45 2.52 -10.31
CA PRO A 168 37.57 1.75 -9.76
C PRO A 168 38.72 2.66 -9.29
N ILE A 169 39.30 2.34 -8.13
CA ILE A 169 40.45 3.06 -7.56
C ILE A 169 41.72 2.22 -7.73
N VAL A 170 42.78 2.83 -8.26
CA VAL A 170 44.09 2.21 -8.45
C VAL A 170 45.11 2.86 -7.52
N SER A 171 45.58 2.10 -6.53
CA SER A 171 46.72 2.45 -5.68
C SER A 171 47.97 1.63 -6.06
N ALA A 172 49.13 2.10 -5.63
CA ALA A 172 50.34 1.27 -5.55
C ALA A 172 50.67 0.83 -4.11
N ASP A 173 49.95 1.38 -3.12
CA ASP A 173 50.02 1.03 -1.70
C ASP A 173 48.70 0.37 -1.26
N PRO A 174 48.70 -0.88 -0.78
CA PRO A 174 47.49 -1.58 -0.33
C PRO A 174 46.84 -0.98 0.92
N THR A 175 47.58 -0.24 1.74
CA THR A 175 47.03 0.42 2.93
C THR A 175 46.26 1.72 2.59
N ARG A 176 46.41 2.20 1.34
CA ARG A 176 45.78 3.44 0.87
C ARG A 176 44.63 3.23 -0.10
N THR A 177 44.31 2.00 -0.51
CA THR A 177 43.04 1.74 -1.21
C THR A 177 41.89 1.88 -0.19
N PRO A 178 40.94 2.81 -0.38
CA PRO A 178 39.75 2.85 0.46
C PRO A 178 39.01 1.52 0.34
N VAL A 179 38.73 0.86 1.46
CA VAL A 179 37.77 -0.26 1.48
C VAL A 179 36.41 0.32 1.15
N GLN A 180 35.72 -0.23 0.14
CA GLN A 180 34.39 0.24 -0.21
C GLN A 180 33.33 -0.46 0.64
N PHE A 181 32.56 0.36 1.35
CA PHE A 181 31.45 -0.06 2.18
C PHE A 181 30.13 0.29 1.49
N THR A 182 29.10 -0.53 1.67
CA THR A 182 27.77 -0.33 1.06
C THR A 182 26.67 -0.50 2.10
N ALA A 183 25.68 0.39 2.07
CA ALA A 183 24.38 0.17 2.70
C ALA A 183 23.27 0.81 1.84
N ASN A 184 22.10 0.18 1.83
CA ASN A 184 20.89 0.72 1.24
C ASN A 184 19.73 0.45 2.21
N ALA A 185 18.84 1.42 2.37
CA ALA A 185 17.70 1.33 3.28
C ALA A 185 16.45 1.88 2.56
N THR A 186 15.31 1.20 2.70
CA THR A 186 14.08 1.50 1.96
C THR A 186 12.94 1.78 2.94
N GLY A 187 12.18 2.86 2.72
CA GLY A 187 11.05 3.32 3.55
C GLY A 187 9.79 2.45 3.53
N SER A 188 9.88 1.24 2.97
CA SER A 188 8.73 0.40 2.67
C SER A 188 9.08 -1.09 2.69
N ALA A 189 8.21 -1.91 3.25
CA ALA A 189 8.17 -3.35 3.04
C ALA A 189 6.80 -3.76 2.46
N SER A 190 6.73 -4.87 1.72
CA SER A 190 5.46 -5.48 1.30
C SER A 190 5.40 -6.91 1.82
N ILE A 191 4.27 -7.25 2.44
CA ILE A 191 3.96 -8.55 3.03
C ILE A 191 2.93 -9.20 2.11
N ASP A 192 3.41 -10.08 1.23
CA ASP A 192 2.59 -10.89 0.33
C ASP A 192 1.67 -11.82 1.13
N LEU A 193 0.37 -11.81 0.83
CA LEU A 193 -0.63 -12.62 1.51
C LEU A 193 -1.18 -13.74 0.63
N GLY A 194 -0.87 -13.74 -0.67
CA GLY A 194 -1.45 -14.63 -1.68
C GLY A 194 -2.97 -14.52 -1.87
N ALA A 195 -3.64 -13.55 -1.23
CA ALA A 195 -5.10 -13.40 -1.20
C ALA A 195 -5.51 -11.94 -0.94
N THR A 196 -6.66 -11.54 -1.49
CA THR A 196 -7.16 -10.15 -1.47
C THR A 196 -7.52 -9.67 -0.05
N PRO A 197 -6.80 -8.68 0.55
CA PRO A 197 -7.09 -8.21 1.91
C PRO A 197 -8.21 -7.14 1.93
N ARG A 198 -9.27 -7.38 2.70
CA ARG A 198 -10.43 -6.48 2.76
C ARG A 198 -10.26 -5.31 3.72
N THR A 199 -9.82 -5.59 4.95
CA THR A 199 -9.61 -4.61 6.03
C THR A 199 -8.61 -5.17 7.04
N THR A 200 -8.10 -4.30 7.90
CA THR A 200 -6.99 -4.54 8.82
C THR A 200 -7.21 -3.85 10.15
N ALA A 201 -6.77 -4.45 11.27
CA ALA A 201 -6.65 -3.76 12.55
C ALA A 201 -5.35 -4.12 13.25
N LEU A 202 -4.86 -3.21 14.09
CA LEU A 202 -3.75 -3.48 15.02
C LEU A 202 -4.30 -3.87 16.40
N ASP A 203 -3.48 -4.57 17.19
CA ASP A 203 -3.63 -4.55 18.65
C ASP A 203 -3.31 -3.15 19.23
N ALA A 204 -3.75 -2.88 20.45
CA ALA A 204 -3.56 -1.57 21.10
C ALA A 204 -2.08 -1.17 21.31
N THR A 205 -1.17 -2.16 21.27
CA THR A 205 0.28 -2.00 21.34
C THR A 205 0.95 -1.78 19.98
N GLY A 206 0.25 -1.97 18.87
CA GLY A 206 0.81 -1.90 17.52
C GLY A 206 1.79 -3.03 17.18
N THR A 207 1.84 -4.09 18.00
CA THR A 207 2.72 -5.25 17.87
C THR A 207 2.24 -6.24 16.83
N ARG A 208 0.93 -6.40 16.63
CA ARG A 208 0.33 -7.36 15.69
C ARG A 208 -0.68 -6.70 14.78
N LEU A 209 -0.61 -7.03 13.49
CA LEU A 209 -1.60 -6.65 12.49
C LEU A 209 -2.45 -7.87 12.13
N TYR A 210 -3.77 -7.69 12.20
CA TYR A 210 -4.80 -8.65 11.82
C TYR A 210 -5.38 -8.24 10.47
N VAL A 211 -5.49 -9.18 9.53
CA VAL A 211 -5.95 -8.94 8.15
C VAL A 211 -6.97 -10.00 7.76
N ILE A 212 -8.14 -9.62 7.23
CA ILE A 212 -9.09 -10.60 6.68
C ILE A 212 -9.14 -10.58 5.16
N SER A 213 -9.32 -11.75 4.56
CA SER A 213 -9.71 -11.90 3.16
C SER A 213 -11.11 -12.50 3.05
N SER A 214 -12.03 -11.76 2.41
CA SER A 214 -13.38 -12.29 2.10
C SER A 214 -13.36 -13.37 1.01
N GLU A 215 -12.29 -13.43 0.21
CA GLU A 215 -12.17 -14.35 -0.93
C GLU A 215 -11.58 -15.69 -0.51
N ALA A 216 -10.57 -15.68 0.37
CA ALA A 216 -9.97 -16.88 0.92
C ALA A 216 -10.68 -17.39 2.21
N SER A 217 -11.62 -16.62 2.77
CA SER A 217 -12.25 -16.86 4.08
C SER A 217 -11.24 -17.07 5.21
N THR A 218 -10.19 -16.24 5.24
CA THR A 218 -9.09 -16.33 6.21
C THR A 218 -8.89 -15.06 7.02
N LEU A 219 -8.31 -15.24 8.19
CA LEU A 219 -7.66 -14.23 9.01
C LEU A 219 -6.15 -14.49 9.03
N THR A 220 -5.35 -13.55 8.53
CA THR A 220 -3.89 -13.57 8.65
C THR A 220 -3.45 -12.72 9.85
N VAL A 221 -2.51 -13.24 10.63
CA VAL A 221 -1.86 -12.53 11.74
C VAL A 221 -0.40 -12.26 11.38
N ILE A 222 0.00 -11.00 11.46
CA ILE A 222 1.34 -10.51 11.12
C ILE A 222 2.01 -9.97 12.38
N ASP A 223 3.24 -10.45 12.65
CA ASP A 223 4.13 -9.77 13.59
C ASP A 223 4.70 -8.51 12.92
N THR A 224 4.45 -7.35 13.52
CA THR A 224 4.87 -6.07 12.93
C THR A 224 6.38 -5.85 13.02
N ALA A 225 7.02 -6.29 14.11
CA ALA A 225 8.44 -6.04 14.37
C ALA A 225 9.32 -6.62 13.26
N SER A 226 9.10 -7.90 12.94
CA SER A 226 9.71 -8.62 11.81
C SER A 226 9.05 -8.37 10.46
N SER A 227 7.83 -7.84 10.44
CA SER A 227 6.99 -7.69 9.23
C SER A 227 6.76 -9.03 8.52
N SER A 228 6.39 -10.06 9.29
CA SER A 228 6.19 -11.43 8.81
C SER A 228 4.83 -12.01 9.22
N VAL A 229 4.27 -12.89 8.38
CA VAL A 229 3.07 -13.67 8.72
C VAL A 229 3.44 -14.73 9.76
N ILE A 230 2.77 -14.70 10.92
CA ILE A 230 3.00 -15.64 12.03
C ILE A 230 1.86 -16.66 12.20
N ALA A 231 0.67 -16.38 11.68
CA ALA A 231 -0.43 -17.35 11.61
C ALA A 231 -1.39 -17.03 10.44
N VAL A 232 -2.07 -18.06 9.96
CA VAL A 232 -3.28 -17.95 9.12
C VAL A 232 -4.35 -18.81 9.78
N VAL A 233 -5.56 -18.27 9.91
CA VAL A 233 -6.69 -18.91 10.59
C VAL A 233 -7.84 -19.00 9.58
N ASP A 234 -8.27 -20.22 9.29
CA ASP A 234 -9.44 -20.48 8.44
C ASP A 234 -10.72 -20.10 9.17
N LEU A 235 -11.66 -19.44 8.48
CA LEU A 235 -12.93 -18.99 9.03
C LEU A 235 -14.09 -19.75 8.36
N ALA A 236 -15.13 -20.04 9.14
CA ALA A 236 -16.27 -20.88 8.72
C ALA A 236 -17.30 -20.16 7.81
N GLY A 237 -16.99 -18.96 7.32
CA GLY A 237 -17.85 -18.10 6.51
C GLY A 237 -17.07 -16.92 5.95
N VAL A 238 -17.70 -16.08 5.15
CA VAL A 238 -17.10 -14.91 4.48
C VAL A 238 -16.89 -13.77 5.48
N PRO A 239 -15.63 -13.42 5.84
CA PRO A 239 -15.36 -12.36 6.81
C PRO A 239 -15.58 -10.97 6.21
N ALA A 240 -16.20 -10.08 6.99
CA ALA A 240 -16.68 -8.78 6.55
C ALA A 240 -16.03 -7.57 7.25
N ALA A 241 -15.78 -7.69 8.55
CA ALA A 241 -15.08 -6.71 9.37
C ALA A 241 -14.45 -7.42 10.58
N LEU A 242 -13.45 -6.80 11.21
CA LEU A 242 -12.76 -7.34 12.38
C LEU A 242 -12.47 -6.23 13.40
N CYS A 243 -12.46 -6.57 14.69
CA CYS A 243 -12.02 -5.67 15.77
C CYS A 243 -11.36 -6.45 16.91
N VAL A 244 -10.27 -5.90 17.47
CA VAL A 244 -9.56 -6.46 18.63
C VAL A 244 -10.26 -5.99 19.92
N ASP A 245 -10.27 -6.82 20.96
CA ASP A 245 -10.74 -6.43 22.29
C ASP A 245 -9.73 -5.50 23.01
N PRO A 246 -10.14 -4.68 23.99
CA PRO A 246 -9.26 -3.66 24.58
C PRO A 246 -8.07 -4.26 25.35
N THR A 247 -8.14 -5.56 25.68
CA THR A 247 -7.06 -6.31 26.34
C THR A 247 -6.05 -6.92 25.36
N GLY A 248 -6.33 -6.91 24.06
CA GLY A 248 -5.52 -7.57 23.03
C GLY A 248 -5.57 -9.10 23.07
N THR A 249 -6.42 -9.71 23.90
CA THR A 249 -6.50 -11.18 24.07
C THR A 249 -7.43 -11.84 23.06
N ARG A 250 -8.43 -11.12 22.56
CA ARG A 250 -9.43 -11.66 21.63
C ARG A 250 -9.60 -10.77 20.40
N LEU A 251 -9.79 -11.40 19.26
CA LEU A 251 -10.26 -10.76 18.03
C LEU A 251 -11.68 -11.23 17.74
N PHE A 252 -12.53 -10.31 17.32
CA PHE A 252 -13.87 -10.59 16.81
C PHE A 252 -13.87 -10.38 15.28
N VAL A 253 -14.47 -11.30 14.53
CA VAL A 253 -14.59 -11.22 13.06
C VAL A 253 -16.02 -11.49 12.64
N ALA A 254 -16.66 -10.51 11.99
CA ALA A 254 -18.03 -10.64 11.47
C ALA A 254 -18.06 -11.53 10.22
N LEU A 255 -18.91 -12.55 10.21
CA LEU A 255 -19.14 -13.47 9.10
C LEU A 255 -20.52 -13.22 8.50
N THR A 256 -20.57 -12.66 7.29
CA THR A 256 -21.82 -12.13 6.69
C THR A 256 -22.85 -13.18 6.26
N ASP A 257 -22.44 -14.44 6.14
CA ASP A 257 -23.18 -15.55 5.54
C ASP A 257 -23.59 -16.66 6.53
N ASP A 258 -22.92 -16.77 7.68
CA ASP A 258 -23.32 -17.63 8.82
C ASP A 258 -24.15 -16.87 9.88
N ASP A 259 -24.43 -15.57 9.72
CA ASP A 259 -25.05 -14.74 10.78
C ASP A 259 -24.31 -14.87 12.13
N THR A 260 -22.98 -14.79 12.09
CA THR A 260 -22.11 -14.89 13.27
C THR A 260 -21.01 -13.84 13.33
N ILE A 261 -20.49 -13.65 14.54
CA ILE A 261 -19.17 -13.07 14.79
C ILE A 261 -18.31 -14.18 15.41
N ALA A 262 -17.28 -14.61 14.69
CA ALA A 262 -16.28 -15.53 15.20
C ALA A 262 -15.43 -14.85 16.28
N VAL A 263 -15.17 -15.56 17.38
CA VAL A 263 -14.28 -15.13 18.46
C VAL A 263 -12.99 -15.93 18.34
N VAL A 264 -11.88 -15.22 18.16
CA VAL A 264 -10.54 -15.79 17.97
C VAL A 264 -9.66 -15.42 19.16
N ASP A 265 -9.03 -16.40 19.80
CA ASP A 265 -7.97 -16.14 20.78
C ASP A 265 -6.70 -15.69 20.06
N THR A 266 -6.12 -14.57 20.48
CA THR A 266 -4.97 -13.98 19.80
C THR A 266 -3.65 -14.67 20.14
N ALA A 267 -3.56 -15.37 21.28
CA ALA A 267 -2.33 -16.02 21.73
C ALA A 267 -2.12 -17.36 21.02
N SER A 268 -3.17 -18.17 20.84
CA SER A 268 -3.15 -19.41 20.06
C SER A 268 -3.44 -19.22 18.57
N ALA A 269 -4.02 -18.09 18.18
CA ALA A 269 -4.57 -17.85 16.84
C ALA A 269 -5.61 -18.90 16.41
N THR A 270 -6.56 -19.23 17.31
CA THR A 270 -7.64 -20.20 17.02
C THR A 270 -9.02 -19.63 17.30
N VAL A 271 -10.01 -19.99 16.48
CA VAL A 271 -11.44 -19.72 16.78
C VAL A 271 -11.84 -20.47 18.05
N THR A 272 -12.26 -19.75 19.09
CA THR A 272 -12.67 -20.29 20.39
C THR A 272 -14.17 -20.24 20.63
N GLY A 273 -14.93 -19.52 19.81
CA GLY A 273 -16.38 -19.47 19.88
C GLY A 273 -17.01 -18.65 18.75
N ALA A 274 -18.35 -18.51 18.78
CA ALA A 274 -19.09 -17.67 17.86
C ALA A 274 -20.31 -17.04 18.56
N ILE A 275 -20.51 -15.74 18.33
CA ILE A 275 -21.71 -14.99 18.73
C ILE A 275 -22.69 -15.01 17.55
N ARG A 276 -23.95 -15.42 17.76
CA ARG A 276 -24.99 -15.39 16.71
C ARG A 276 -25.63 -14.01 16.67
N VAL A 277 -25.68 -13.39 15.48
CA VAL A 277 -26.28 -12.06 15.26
C VAL A 277 -26.65 -11.89 13.78
N ALA A 278 -27.82 -11.31 13.50
CA ALA A 278 -28.33 -11.22 12.13
C ALA A 278 -27.47 -10.30 11.23
N SER A 279 -26.88 -10.92 10.21
CA SER A 279 -26.18 -10.35 9.05
C SER A 279 -25.19 -9.23 9.39
N PRO A 280 -24.12 -9.53 10.16
CA PRO A 280 -23.18 -8.52 10.65
C PRO A 280 -22.22 -8.08 9.54
N VAL A 281 -22.24 -6.79 9.17
CA VAL A 281 -21.45 -6.23 8.06
C VAL A 281 -20.24 -5.45 8.55
N VAL A 282 -20.40 -4.68 9.63
CA VAL A 282 -19.34 -3.89 10.26
C VAL A 282 -19.40 -4.09 11.77
N ILE A 283 -18.25 -4.25 12.42
CA ILE A 283 -18.13 -4.36 13.87
C ILE A 283 -17.03 -3.43 14.39
N ALA A 284 -17.21 -2.91 15.60
CA ALA A 284 -16.15 -2.27 16.35
C ALA A 284 -16.29 -2.60 17.84
N MET A 285 -15.22 -2.37 18.58
CA MET A 285 -15.16 -2.50 20.03
C MET A 285 -15.14 -1.12 20.68
N ALA A 286 -15.89 -0.94 21.76
CA ALA A 286 -15.74 0.20 22.65
C ALA A 286 -14.62 -0.06 23.67
N PRO A 287 -13.89 0.97 24.14
CA PRO A 287 -12.91 0.84 25.24
C PRO A 287 -13.42 0.08 26.49
N ASP A 288 -14.71 0.18 26.81
CA ASP A 288 -15.37 -0.58 27.90
C ASP A 288 -15.59 -2.10 27.60
N ALA A 289 -15.09 -2.57 26.45
CA ALA A 289 -15.26 -3.91 25.89
C ALA A 289 -16.69 -4.27 25.44
N THR A 290 -17.54 -3.29 25.17
CA THR A 290 -18.83 -3.48 24.48
C THR A 290 -18.62 -3.69 22.97
N LEU A 291 -19.25 -4.72 22.42
CA LEU A 291 -19.18 -5.08 20.99
C LEU A 291 -20.34 -4.43 20.23
N ILE A 292 -20.02 -3.58 19.26
CA ILE A 292 -20.99 -2.83 18.45
C ILE A 292 -21.07 -3.45 17.06
N VAL A 293 -22.28 -3.77 16.61
CA VAL A 293 -22.53 -4.56 15.40
C VAL A 293 -23.53 -3.85 14.49
N ALA A 294 -23.08 -3.45 13.30
CA ALA A 294 -23.96 -2.98 12.23
C ALA A 294 -24.46 -4.15 11.39
N GLY A 295 -25.79 -4.29 11.30
CA GLY A 295 -26.45 -5.27 10.46
C GLY A 295 -26.70 -4.77 9.03
N ALA A 296 -26.79 -5.70 8.08
CA ALA A 296 -27.22 -5.42 6.70
C ALA A 296 -28.67 -4.87 6.62
N ASP A 297 -29.45 -5.01 7.69
CA ASP A 297 -30.80 -4.46 7.87
C ASP A 297 -30.81 -2.96 8.22
N GLY A 298 -29.65 -2.31 8.33
CA GLY A 298 -29.54 -0.91 8.71
C GLY A 298 -29.80 -0.66 10.20
N SER A 299 -29.61 -1.69 11.02
CA SER A 299 -29.60 -1.59 12.48
C SER A 299 -28.19 -1.55 13.03
N LEU A 300 -28.01 -0.90 14.17
CA LEU A 300 -26.82 -1.01 15.01
C LEU A 300 -27.24 -1.65 16.34
N ARG A 301 -26.66 -2.81 16.64
CA ARG A 301 -26.85 -3.57 17.88
C ARG A 301 -25.65 -3.36 18.78
N ILE A 302 -25.90 -3.27 20.07
CA ILE A 302 -24.88 -3.17 21.12
C ILE A 302 -24.96 -4.47 21.90
N LEU A 303 -23.87 -5.24 21.94
CA LEU A 303 -23.77 -6.54 22.59
C LEU A 303 -22.66 -6.51 23.65
N ASP A 304 -22.81 -7.29 24.73
CA ASP A 304 -21.62 -7.68 25.49
C ASP A 304 -20.84 -8.80 24.77
N VAL A 305 -19.62 -9.09 25.23
CA VAL A 305 -18.75 -10.14 24.65
C VAL A 305 -19.28 -11.58 24.80
N SER A 306 -20.44 -11.79 25.43
CA SER A 306 -21.16 -13.09 25.41
C SER A 306 -22.22 -13.16 24.30
N GLY A 307 -22.47 -12.06 23.60
CA GLY A 307 -23.49 -11.94 22.55
C GLY A 307 -24.87 -11.47 23.03
N ARG A 308 -25.00 -11.06 24.30
CA ARG A 308 -26.27 -10.55 24.84
C ARG A 308 -26.49 -9.10 24.39
N GLU A 309 -27.61 -8.84 23.73
CA GLU A 309 -27.99 -7.48 23.31
C GLU A 309 -28.29 -6.59 24.53
N LEU A 310 -27.63 -5.44 24.57
CA LEU A 310 -27.74 -4.36 25.57
C LEU A 310 -28.67 -3.24 25.08
N GLY A 311 -28.73 -3.04 23.76
CA GLY A 311 -29.55 -2.03 23.10
C GLY A 311 -29.42 -2.08 21.58
N ARG A 312 -30.34 -1.41 20.88
CA ARG A 312 -30.42 -1.39 19.42
C ARG A 312 -30.90 -0.03 18.91
N VAL A 313 -30.39 0.39 17.76
CA VAL A 313 -30.84 1.59 17.02
C VAL A 313 -31.12 1.19 15.58
N ASP A 314 -32.33 1.42 15.10
CA ASP A 314 -32.78 1.09 13.74
C ASP A 314 -32.86 2.32 12.82
N GLY A 315 -32.96 2.09 11.51
CA GLY A 315 -33.16 3.16 10.52
C GLY A 315 -31.88 3.97 10.25
N LEU A 316 -30.73 3.31 10.25
CA LEU A 316 -29.42 3.92 10.00
C LEU A 316 -28.96 3.77 8.53
N GLY A 317 -29.86 3.37 7.64
CA GLY A 317 -29.58 3.20 6.21
C GLY A 317 -28.62 2.05 5.92
N ARG A 318 -27.83 2.16 4.85
CA ARG A 318 -26.81 1.20 4.45
C ARG A 318 -25.50 1.56 5.14
N ILE A 319 -25.25 0.93 6.28
CA ILE A 319 -24.06 1.19 7.09
C ILE A 319 -22.80 0.69 6.37
N ARG A 320 -21.85 1.58 6.14
CA ARG A 320 -20.58 1.31 5.45
C ARG A 320 -19.39 1.12 6.37
N SER A 321 -19.30 1.93 7.42
CA SER A 321 -18.22 1.95 8.40
C SER A 321 -18.75 2.52 9.72
N LEU A 322 -18.11 2.19 10.85
CA LEU A 322 -18.44 2.78 12.15
C LEU A 322 -17.20 2.93 13.04
N LEU A 323 -17.18 3.97 13.87
CA LEU A 323 -16.10 4.29 14.80
C LEU A 323 -16.64 4.57 16.20
N THR A 324 -15.99 4.01 17.22
CA THR A 324 -16.20 4.31 18.64
C THR A 324 -15.35 5.50 19.09
N SER A 325 -15.85 6.29 20.04
CA SER A 325 -15.00 7.26 20.77
C SER A 325 -14.27 6.60 21.93
N ALA A 326 -13.06 7.07 22.21
CA ALA A 326 -12.20 6.65 23.31
C ALA A 326 -12.73 7.04 24.71
N ASP A 327 -13.87 7.74 24.79
CA ASP A 327 -14.58 8.08 26.03
C ASP A 327 -15.84 7.23 26.29
N ASP A 328 -16.07 6.17 25.51
CA ASP A 328 -17.23 5.26 25.57
C ASP A 328 -18.61 5.93 25.40
N ARG A 329 -18.66 7.19 24.95
CA ARG A 329 -19.92 7.93 24.83
C ARG A 329 -20.55 7.88 23.47
N ARG A 330 -19.81 7.68 22.38
CA ARG A 330 -20.31 7.88 21.02
C ARG A 330 -19.93 6.79 20.03
N VAL A 331 -20.83 6.61 19.05
CA VAL A 331 -20.52 5.95 17.77
C VAL A 331 -20.80 6.91 16.62
N TYR A 332 -19.86 6.98 15.69
CA TYR A 332 -20.02 7.60 14.39
C TYR A 332 -20.31 6.48 13.38
N VAL A 333 -21.43 6.54 12.67
CA VAL A 333 -21.89 5.48 11.75
C VAL A 333 -22.11 6.08 10.37
N LEU A 334 -21.36 5.62 9.37
CA LEU A 334 -21.41 6.12 8.00
C LEU A 334 -22.53 5.42 7.21
N ASP A 335 -23.57 6.17 6.84
CA ASP A 335 -24.63 5.74 5.93
C ASP A 335 -24.28 6.11 4.48
N GLU A 336 -24.25 5.12 3.58
CA GLU A 336 -24.02 5.26 2.13
C GLU A 336 -25.31 5.13 1.28
N SER A 337 -26.49 5.32 1.86
CA SER A 337 -27.78 5.27 1.14
C SER A 337 -28.06 6.46 0.23
N GLY A 338 -27.43 7.61 0.49
CA GLY A 338 -27.70 8.88 -0.19
C GLY A 338 -26.69 9.22 -1.29
N PRO A 339 -26.99 10.24 -2.13
CA PRO A 339 -26.00 10.84 -3.03
C PRO A 339 -24.90 11.59 -2.26
N ASP A 340 -25.27 12.15 -1.10
CA ASP A 340 -24.39 12.72 -0.08
C ASP A 340 -24.36 11.79 1.13
N ALA A 341 -23.19 11.60 1.72
CA ALA A 341 -23.00 10.73 2.86
C ALA A 341 -23.53 11.37 4.16
N VAL A 342 -24.08 10.53 5.04
CA VAL A 342 -24.53 10.95 6.37
C VAL A 342 -23.80 10.15 7.43
N VAL A 343 -23.01 10.82 8.29
CA VAL A 343 -22.48 10.18 9.49
C VAL A 343 -23.48 10.39 10.62
N HIS A 344 -24.19 9.33 10.98
CA HIS A 344 -25.08 9.31 12.14
C HIS A 344 -24.23 9.34 13.41
N VAL A 345 -24.52 10.26 14.32
CA VAL A 345 -23.84 10.34 15.62
C VAL A 345 -24.77 9.80 16.68
N LEU A 346 -24.40 8.68 17.28
CA LEU A 346 -25.14 8.01 18.33
C LEU A 346 -24.46 8.27 19.68
N ALA A 347 -25.23 8.36 20.76
CA ALA A 347 -24.73 8.10 22.09
C ALA A 347 -24.88 6.60 22.39
N LEU A 348 -23.85 5.99 22.97
CA LEU A 348 -23.88 4.60 23.45
C LEU A 348 -24.77 4.47 24.69
N HIS A 349 -24.55 5.38 25.64
CA HIS A 349 -25.22 5.44 26.93
C HIS A 349 -25.95 6.77 27.07
N ASP A 350 -27.28 6.79 26.94
CA ASP A 350 -28.06 8.00 27.24
C ASP A 350 -28.15 8.25 28.76
N ALA A 351 -27.99 9.51 29.16
CA ALA A 351 -27.97 9.90 30.58
C ALA A 351 -29.33 9.81 31.31
N ALA A 352 -30.45 9.63 30.59
CA ALA A 352 -31.78 9.50 31.17
C ALA A 352 -32.38 8.08 31.05
N THR A 353 -32.05 7.33 29.98
CA THR A 353 -32.59 5.98 29.75
C THR A 353 -31.56 4.85 29.85
N GLY A 354 -30.26 5.16 29.81
CA GLY A 354 -29.17 4.18 29.68
C GLY A 354 -29.05 3.53 28.29
N ALA A 355 -30.07 3.65 27.44
CA ALA A 355 -30.13 3.03 26.12
C ALA A 355 -29.44 3.88 25.03
N PRO A 356 -28.97 3.27 23.93
CA PRO A 356 -28.37 4.02 22.83
C PRO A 356 -29.41 4.82 22.05
N ARG A 357 -29.00 5.98 21.52
CA ARG A 357 -29.85 6.78 20.61
C ARG A 357 -29.05 7.70 19.71
N ARG A 358 -29.67 8.14 18.61
CA ARG A 358 -29.14 9.23 17.78
C ARG A 358 -29.12 10.55 18.59
N VAL A 359 -27.96 11.21 18.60
CA VAL A 359 -27.75 12.54 19.21
C VAL A 359 -27.41 13.60 18.16
N GLY A 360 -27.04 13.20 16.94
CA GLY A 360 -26.80 14.13 15.84
C GLY A 360 -26.62 13.44 14.48
N ALA A 361 -26.22 14.24 13.50
CA ALA A 361 -25.81 13.79 12.18
C ALA A 361 -24.86 14.82 11.57
N ILE A 362 -23.81 14.35 10.91
CA ILE A 362 -22.96 15.14 10.03
C ILE A 362 -23.40 14.82 8.59
N ARG A 363 -23.49 15.83 7.73
CA ARG A 363 -23.60 15.62 6.28
C ARG A 363 -22.26 15.92 5.63
N ALA A 364 -21.90 15.14 4.64
CA ALA A 364 -20.66 15.24 3.90
C ALA A 364 -20.96 15.15 2.39
N ASP A 365 -20.49 16.14 1.64
CA ASP A 365 -20.83 16.30 0.23
C ASP A 365 -20.27 15.12 -0.59
N GLY A 366 -21.16 14.48 -1.36
CA GLY A 366 -20.82 13.33 -2.18
C GLY A 366 -20.54 12.02 -1.42
N PHE A 367 -19.87 11.10 -2.11
CA PHE A 367 -19.78 9.70 -1.72
C PHE A 367 -18.55 9.43 -0.84
N VAL A 368 -18.74 9.40 0.48
CA VAL A 368 -17.68 9.09 1.44
C VAL A 368 -17.39 7.59 1.48
N LEU A 369 -16.12 7.23 1.23
CA LEU A 369 -15.68 5.83 1.20
C LEU A 369 -15.11 5.31 2.53
N ASP A 370 -14.57 6.19 3.36
CA ASP A 370 -13.96 5.83 4.65
C ASP A 370 -13.87 7.02 5.61
N MET A 371 -13.70 6.74 6.90
CA MET A 371 -13.60 7.73 7.97
C MET A 371 -12.68 7.29 9.11
N THR A 372 -12.04 8.25 9.78
CA THR A 372 -11.15 8.01 10.93
C THR A 372 -11.26 9.16 11.95
N LEU A 373 -11.09 8.87 13.25
CA LEU A 373 -11.02 9.89 14.29
C LEU A 373 -9.59 10.41 14.43
N GLY A 374 -9.46 11.74 14.53
CA GLY A 374 -8.19 12.40 14.87
C GLY A 374 -7.93 12.39 16.38
N ALA A 375 -6.70 12.72 16.77
CA ALA A 375 -6.26 12.65 18.16
C ALA A 375 -7.23 13.31 19.17
N ASN A 376 -7.47 12.61 20.29
CA ASN A 376 -8.39 12.99 21.36
C ASN A 376 -9.86 13.14 20.93
N ASP A 377 -10.26 12.45 19.84
CA ASP A 377 -11.60 12.45 19.23
C ASP A 377 -12.18 13.84 18.93
N THR A 378 -11.35 14.88 18.88
CA THR A 378 -11.80 16.26 18.65
C THR A 378 -12.20 16.51 17.19
N ARG A 379 -11.73 15.65 16.28
CA ARG A 379 -11.95 15.73 14.85
C ARG A 379 -12.35 14.38 14.28
N LEU A 380 -13.29 14.39 13.35
CA LEU A 380 -13.59 13.27 12.46
C LEU A 380 -13.12 13.64 11.05
N HIS A 381 -12.39 12.73 10.41
CA HIS A 381 -11.83 12.90 9.08
C HIS A 381 -12.56 11.96 8.10
N LEU A 382 -13.03 12.49 6.97
CA LEU A 382 -13.80 11.75 5.98
C LEU A 382 -13.14 11.87 4.60
N ILE A 383 -13.10 10.78 3.83
CA ILE A 383 -12.69 10.80 2.42
C ILE A 383 -13.91 10.72 1.51
N SER A 384 -14.27 11.85 0.89
CA SER A 384 -15.29 11.89 -0.17
C SER A 384 -14.64 11.62 -1.53
N ALA A 385 -14.96 10.47 -2.12
CA ALA A 385 -14.33 9.98 -3.34
C ALA A 385 -14.86 10.68 -4.60
N SER A 386 -16.12 11.13 -4.61
CA SER A 386 -16.68 11.92 -5.71
C SER A 386 -16.35 13.41 -5.62
N ALA A 387 -16.27 13.98 -4.42
CA ALA A 387 -15.80 15.35 -4.22
C ALA A 387 -14.26 15.48 -4.30
N ARG A 388 -13.52 14.36 -4.14
CA ARG A 388 -12.04 14.25 -4.13
C ARG A 388 -11.37 14.94 -2.93
N THR A 389 -12.11 15.06 -1.83
CA THR A 389 -11.70 15.85 -0.66
C THR A 389 -11.48 15.04 0.60
N LEU A 390 -10.46 15.41 1.37
CA LEU A 390 -10.40 15.18 2.82
C LEU A 390 -11.25 16.24 3.52
N LEU A 391 -12.37 15.81 4.10
CA LEU A 391 -13.18 16.65 4.99
C LEU A 391 -12.67 16.48 6.42
N THR A 392 -12.61 17.58 7.17
CA THR A 392 -12.37 17.56 8.62
C THR A 392 -13.57 18.17 9.32
N VAL A 393 -14.09 17.46 10.33
CA VAL A 393 -15.34 17.80 11.04
C VAL A 393 -15.04 17.93 12.53
N ASP A 394 -15.52 19.00 13.16
CA ASP A 394 -15.45 19.16 14.61
C ASP A 394 -16.49 18.27 15.30
N THR A 395 -16.05 17.38 16.20
CA THR A 395 -16.94 16.39 16.82
C THR A 395 -17.85 16.98 17.90
N ARG A 396 -17.55 18.15 18.46
CA ARG A 396 -18.41 18.78 19.48
C ARG A 396 -19.63 19.46 18.83
N THR A 397 -19.40 20.14 17.71
CA THR A 397 -20.40 20.92 16.97
C THR A 397 -21.06 20.16 15.83
N LEU A 398 -20.42 19.09 15.32
CA LEU A 398 -20.80 18.30 14.15
C LEU A 398 -20.76 19.08 12.82
N ILE A 399 -19.93 20.13 12.76
CA ILE A 399 -19.77 21.01 11.61
C ILE A 399 -18.46 20.70 10.87
N VAL A 400 -18.52 20.64 9.54
CA VAL A 400 -17.33 20.54 8.66
C VAL A 400 -16.49 21.81 8.81
N GLN A 401 -15.26 21.69 9.32
CA GLN A 401 -14.31 22.80 9.49
C GLN A 401 -13.56 23.11 8.19
N SER A 402 -13.24 22.09 7.39
CA SER A 402 -12.48 22.26 6.15
C SER A 402 -12.73 21.13 5.15
N ALA A 403 -12.64 21.45 3.87
CA ALA A 403 -12.55 20.51 2.77
C ALA A 403 -11.22 20.76 2.02
N ILE A 404 -10.34 19.78 1.98
CA ILE A 404 -9.04 19.84 1.30
C ILE A 404 -9.18 19.03 0.00
N ASP A 405 -9.10 19.65 -1.18
CA ASP A 405 -8.98 18.91 -2.45
C ASP A 405 -7.61 18.21 -2.47
N LEU A 406 -7.65 16.88 -2.55
CA LEU A 406 -6.46 16.04 -2.63
C LEU A 406 -6.08 15.73 -4.06
N GLY A 407 -7.06 15.74 -4.96
CA GLY A 407 -6.95 15.35 -6.35
C GLY A 407 -6.69 13.87 -6.60
N GLY A 408 -7.62 13.22 -7.31
CA GLY A 408 -7.48 11.83 -7.76
C GLY A 408 -8.75 11.03 -7.49
N PHE A 409 -8.58 9.86 -6.89
CA PHE A 409 -9.62 9.02 -6.31
C PHE A 409 -9.02 8.34 -5.08
N HIS A 410 -9.73 8.37 -3.96
CA HIS A 410 -9.21 7.99 -2.65
C HIS A 410 -10.23 7.12 -1.92
N THR A 411 -9.78 6.10 -1.20
CA THR A 411 -10.67 5.03 -0.68
C THR A 411 -10.55 4.75 0.81
N GLY A 412 -9.45 5.14 1.45
CA GLY A 412 -9.16 4.81 2.85
C GLY A 412 -8.35 5.90 3.55
N VAL A 413 -8.52 6.02 4.87
CA VAL A 413 -7.97 7.12 5.67
C VAL A 413 -7.53 6.68 7.06
N ALA A 414 -6.38 7.17 7.52
CA ALA A 414 -5.89 6.94 8.89
C ALA A 414 -5.28 8.21 9.47
N ALA A 415 -5.71 8.64 10.65
CA ALA A 415 -5.08 9.74 11.37
C ALA A 415 -3.75 9.29 11.99
N ALA A 416 -2.77 10.19 12.02
CA ALA A 416 -1.57 9.99 12.84
C ALA A 416 -1.87 10.35 14.32
N PRO A 417 -1.21 9.68 15.29
CA PRO A 417 -1.36 10.01 16.72
C PRO A 417 -1.00 11.45 17.10
N ASP A 418 -0.25 12.17 16.25
CA ASP A 418 0.11 13.58 16.47
C ASP A 418 -1.05 14.58 16.27
N GLY A 419 -2.17 14.16 15.67
CA GLY A 419 -3.31 15.04 15.35
C GLY A 419 -2.98 16.15 14.35
N HIS A 420 -1.89 16.00 13.58
CA HIS A 420 -1.42 16.94 12.57
C HIS A 420 -1.35 16.31 11.18
N ILE A 421 -1.03 15.02 11.08
CA ILE A 421 -1.00 14.29 9.81
C ILE A 421 -2.23 13.39 9.66
N VAL A 422 -2.79 13.35 8.45
CA VAL A 422 -3.75 12.32 8.02
C VAL A 422 -3.21 11.62 6.77
N TYR A 423 -3.17 10.30 6.81
CA TYR A 423 -2.77 9.44 5.71
C TYR A 423 -3.97 9.07 4.85
N VAL A 424 -3.81 9.11 3.53
CA VAL A 424 -4.89 8.88 2.56
C VAL A 424 -4.44 7.93 1.44
N ALA A 425 -5.17 6.83 1.26
CA ALA A 425 -4.95 5.89 0.17
C ALA A 425 -5.47 6.47 -1.15
N THR A 426 -4.57 6.64 -2.13
CA THR A 426 -4.88 7.22 -3.45
C THR A 426 -4.84 6.12 -4.50
N SER A 427 -5.97 5.45 -4.71
CA SER A 427 -6.00 4.08 -5.26
C SER A 427 -5.77 3.96 -6.76
N PHE A 428 -5.86 5.04 -7.55
CA PHE A 428 -5.39 5.08 -8.94
C PHE A 428 -3.98 5.70 -9.09
N GLY A 429 -3.35 6.06 -7.97
CA GLY A 429 -1.95 6.51 -7.92
C GLY A 429 -1.03 5.56 -7.16
N ASP A 430 -1.56 4.40 -6.73
CA ASP A 430 -0.85 3.33 -6.02
C ASP A 430 0.07 3.82 -4.89
N ALA A 431 -0.43 4.79 -4.12
CA ALA A 431 0.31 5.51 -3.09
C ALA A 431 -0.55 5.87 -1.88
N VAL A 432 0.10 6.09 -0.74
CA VAL A 432 -0.47 6.79 0.41
C VAL A 432 0.14 8.18 0.48
N SER A 433 -0.73 9.19 0.54
CA SER A 433 -0.38 10.60 0.70
C SER A 433 -0.52 10.99 2.17
N ALA A 434 0.46 11.70 2.72
CA ALA A 434 0.38 12.30 4.05
C ALA A 434 -0.04 13.77 3.92
N VAL A 435 -1.15 14.15 4.55
CA VAL A 435 -1.75 15.49 4.52
C VAL A 435 -1.52 16.19 5.85
N ASP A 436 -0.92 17.38 5.83
CA ASP A 436 -0.77 18.23 7.02
C ASP A 436 -2.04 19.08 7.21
N LEU A 437 -2.73 18.84 8.33
CA LEU A 437 -4.00 19.49 8.70
C LEU A 437 -3.86 20.96 9.12
N ARG A 438 -2.64 21.47 9.33
CA ARG A 438 -2.37 22.88 9.66
C ARG A 438 -2.17 23.72 8.40
N THR A 439 -1.60 23.13 7.34
CA THR A 439 -1.40 23.80 6.04
C THR A 439 -2.49 23.48 5.02
N GLY A 440 -3.19 22.35 5.16
CA GLY A 440 -4.17 21.87 4.18
C GLY A 440 -3.51 21.30 2.92
N THR A 441 -2.31 20.73 3.02
CA THR A 441 -1.52 20.27 1.86
C THR A 441 -0.99 18.85 2.04
N VAL A 442 -0.85 18.11 0.94
CA VAL A 442 -0.01 16.90 0.91
C VAL A 442 1.44 17.33 1.15
N VAL A 443 2.11 16.72 2.13
CA VAL A 443 3.49 17.03 2.54
C VAL A 443 4.49 15.92 2.24
N ALA A 444 4.02 14.69 2.02
CA ALA A 444 4.80 13.56 1.52
C ALA A 444 3.87 12.56 0.82
N ALA A 445 4.39 11.76 -0.09
CA ALA A 445 3.64 10.66 -0.72
C ALA A 445 4.55 9.45 -0.94
N ALA A 446 4.12 8.28 -0.44
CA ALA A 446 4.89 7.04 -0.53
C ALA A 446 4.09 5.97 -1.31
N PRO A 447 4.69 5.35 -2.33
CA PRO A 447 4.06 4.25 -3.08
C PRO A 447 3.72 3.05 -2.21
N ALA A 448 2.53 2.50 -2.41
CA ALA A 448 1.83 1.64 -1.46
C ALA A 448 1.38 0.28 -2.02
N GLY A 449 1.70 -0.06 -3.27
CA GLY A 449 1.22 -1.28 -3.96
C GLY A 449 -0.01 -1.02 -4.85
N GLU A 450 -0.40 -2.01 -5.67
CA GLU A 450 -1.56 -1.92 -6.59
C GLU A 450 -2.87 -1.75 -5.78
N PHE A 451 -3.65 -0.71 -6.05
CA PHE A 451 -4.94 -0.41 -5.40
C PHE A 451 -4.94 -0.44 -3.84
N PRO A 452 -4.24 0.48 -3.15
CA PRO A 452 -4.37 0.62 -1.71
C PRO A 452 -5.82 0.99 -1.34
N ARG A 453 -6.43 0.25 -0.41
CA ARG A 453 -7.85 0.38 -0.01
C ARG A 453 -8.06 0.83 1.43
N HIS A 454 -7.50 0.10 2.39
CA HIS A 454 -7.71 0.31 3.82
C HIS A 454 -6.40 0.68 4.49
N LEU A 455 -6.41 1.66 5.40
CA LEU A 455 -5.23 2.13 6.12
C LEU A 455 -5.37 1.92 7.63
N VAL A 456 -4.25 1.64 8.30
CA VAL A 456 -4.13 1.80 9.76
C VAL A 456 -2.75 2.32 10.10
N CYS A 457 -2.68 3.34 10.96
CA CYS A 457 -1.41 3.88 11.49
C CYS A 457 -1.07 3.19 12.82
N SER A 458 0.20 2.98 13.11
CA SER A 458 0.63 2.42 14.39
C SER A 458 0.41 3.42 15.56
N PRO A 459 0.13 2.95 16.80
CA PRO A 459 -0.09 3.83 17.95
C PRO A 459 1.10 4.75 18.31
N ASP A 460 2.31 4.38 17.89
CA ASP A 460 3.53 5.18 18.04
C ASP A 460 3.76 6.19 16.89
N GLY A 461 2.92 6.17 15.85
CA GLY A 461 3.01 7.01 14.66
C GLY A 461 4.19 6.72 13.73
N THR A 462 4.97 5.65 13.95
CA THR A 462 6.18 5.38 13.15
C THR A 462 5.91 4.62 11.85
N ARG A 463 4.71 4.04 11.70
CA ARG A 463 4.32 3.20 10.56
C ARG A 463 2.89 3.44 10.09
N VAL A 464 2.65 3.15 8.81
CA VAL A 464 1.32 3.04 8.20
C VAL A 464 1.23 1.73 7.43
N TYR A 465 0.17 0.97 7.66
CA TYR A 465 -0.13 -0.27 6.95
C TYR A 465 -1.24 -0.02 5.94
N ALA A 466 -0.99 -0.39 4.68
CA ALA A 466 -1.94 -0.26 3.58
C ALA A 466 -2.29 -1.63 3.00
N ALA A 467 -3.58 -1.99 3.02
CA ALA A 467 -4.08 -3.19 2.35
C ALA A 467 -4.23 -2.94 0.84
N THR A 468 -3.57 -3.76 0.00
CA THR A 468 -3.48 -3.60 -1.47
C THR A 468 -4.39 -4.58 -2.21
N ALA A 469 -4.16 -4.79 -3.51
CA ALA A 469 -4.73 -5.91 -4.25
C ALA A 469 -4.43 -7.29 -3.61
N ASP A 470 -3.20 -7.53 -3.16
CA ASP A 470 -2.63 -8.86 -2.87
C ASP A 470 -1.77 -8.95 -1.59
N ALA A 471 -1.50 -7.81 -0.94
CA ALA A 471 -0.48 -7.67 0.10
C ALA A 471 -0.88 -6.64 1.17
N VAL A 472 -0.08 -6.55 2.24
CA VAL A 472 0.00 -5.35 3.07
C VAL A 472 1.34 -4.65 2.84
N THR A 473 1.30 -3.40 2.38
CA THR A 473 2.48 -2.54 2.35
C THR A 473 2.64 -1.84 3.69
N VAL A 474 3.80 -2.00 4.32
CA VAL A 474 4.24 -1.27 5.50
C VAL A 474 5.06 -0.07 5.03
N LEU A 475 4.60 1.14 5.32
CA LEU A 475 5.32 2.39 5.11
C LEU A 475 5.90 2.85 6.44
N THR A 476 7.16 3.29 6.48
CA THR A 476 7.82 3.68 7.73
C THR A 476 8.44 5.08 7.69
N ARG A 477 8.48 5.72 8.86
CA ARG A 477 9.21 6.98 9.10
C ARG A 477 10.68 6.75 9.48
N SER A 478 10.99 5.58 10.03
CA SER A 478 12.35 5.18 10.41
C SER A 478 12.72 3.85 9.75
N VAL A 479 13.99 3.68 9.38
CA VAL A 479 14.51 2.46 8.74
C VAL A 479 15.86 2.08 9.34
N PRO A 480 16.03 0.83 9.84
CA PRO A 480 17.32 0.30 10.23
C PRO A 480 18.14 -0.15 9.00
N GLY A 481 19.46 -0.14 9.13
CA GLY A 481 20.39 -0.68 8.13
C GLY A 481 21.73 -1.05 8.76
N ALA A 482 22.65 -1.56 7.94
CA ALA A 482 24.02 -1.87 8.35
C ALA A 482 25.03 -1.54 7.25
N ILE A 483 26.21 -1.04 7.65
CA ILE A 483 27.31 -0.68 6.76
C ILE A 483 28.16 -1.93 6.49
N VAL A 484 27.92 -2.58 5.36
CA VAL A 484 28.58 -3.84 5.02
C VAL A 484 29.89 -3.58 4.27
N GLY A 485 30.95 -4.24 4.73
CA GLY A 485 32.27 -4.29 4.09
C GLY A 485 33.01 -5.57 4.50
N PRO A 486 34.06 -5.98 3.78
CA PRO A 486 34.74 -7.26 3.98
C PRO A 486 35.28 -7.40 5.41
N ASP A 487 34.88 -8.42 6.15
CA ASP A 487 35.38 -8.66 7.51
C ASP A 487 36.85 -9.09 7.48
N ASP A 488 37.68 -8.37 8.24
CA ASP A 488 39.10 -8.65 8.45
C ASP A 488 39.47 -8.82 9.93
N GLY A 489 38.47 -8.93 10.82
CA GLY A 489 38.66 -9.14 12.27
C GLY A 489 39.18 -7.91 13.02
N ILE A 490 39.15 -6.72 12.41
CA ILE A 490 39.66 -5.48 12.97
C ILE A 490 38.49 -4.58 13.40
N GLY A 491 38.57 -4.02 14.60
CA GLY A 491 37.56 -3.09 15.12
C GLY A 491 37.48 -1.81 14.27
N ARG A 492 36.26 -1.32 14.04
CA ARG A 492 35.99 -0.17 13.15
C ARG A 492 35.38 1.00 13.90
N VAL A 493 35.70 2.21 13.45
CA VAL A 493 35.09 3.45 13.91
C VAL A 493 34.27 4.04 12.77
N TYR A 494 32.97 4.19 13.00
CA TYR A 494 32.02 4.75 12.04
C TYR A 494 31.73 6.21 12.41
N THR A 495 32.00 7.16 11.51
CA THR A 495 31.79 8.60 11.74
C THR A 495 30.98 9.21 10.60
N VAL A 496 29.87 9.89 10.90
CA VAL A 496 29.08 10.62 9.89
C VAL A 496 29.91 11.78 9.35
N ALA A 497 30.24 11.73 8.05
CA ALA A 497 31.03 12.73 7.34
C ALA A 497 30.16 13.71 6.52
N GLY A 498 28.91 13.34 6.27
CA GLY A 498 27.87 14.22 5.75
C GLY A 498 26.52 13.62 6.12
N GLY A 499 25.68 14.39 6.81
CA GLY A 499 24.36 13.94 7.24
C GLY A 499 23.35 13.85 6.08
N PRO A 500 22.19 13.21 6.33
CA PRO A 500 21.04 13.25 5.42
C PRO A 500 20.48 14.67 5.27
N ARG A 501 19.61 14.88 4.28
CA ARG A 501 18.98 16.16 3.94
C ARG A 501 17.60 16.35 4.55
N HIS A 502 16.87 15.24 4.79
CA HIS A 502 15.45 15.24 5.19
C HIS A 502 15.20 14.38 6.44
N GLY A 503 16.16 14.32 7.35
CA GLY A 503 16.06 13.52 8.57
C GLY A 503 17.34 13.51 9.39
N SER A 504 17.49 12.46 10.20
CA SER A 504 18.67 12.23 11.05
C SER A 504 19.11 10.77 11.01
N VAL A 505 20.35 10.50 11.41
CA VAL A 505 20.90 9.15 11.51
C VAL A 505 21.65 8.95 12.83
N ARG A 506 21.40 7.81 13.48
CA ARG A 506 22.23 7.28 14.57
C ARG A 506 22.96 6.03 14.07
N ILE A 507 24.26 5.92 14.37
CA ILE A 507 25.10 4.78 13.99
C ILE A 507 25.66 4.17 15.27
N GLU A 508 25.56 2.86 15.40
CA GLU A 508 26.07 2.10 16.54
C GLU A 508 27.49 1.57 16.26
N ALA A 509 28.19 1.11 17.29
CA ALA A 509 29.61 0.74 17.19
C ALA A 509 29.89 -0.50 16.30
N ASP A 510 28.88 -1.31 15.99
CA ASP A 510 28.98 -2.46 15.08
C ASP A 510 28.84 -2.07 13.59
N GLY A 511 28.43 -0.84 13.30
CA GLY A 511 28.13 -0.36 11.94
C GLY A 511 26.66 -0.53 11.53
N SER A 512 25.80 -1.01 12.43
CA SER A 512 24.35 -0.83 12.29
C SER A 512 23.97 0.64 12.45
N PHE A 513 22.85 1.05 11.85
CA PHE A 513 22.34 2.40 11.95
C PHE A 513 20.81 2.44 11.88
N VAL A 514 20.24 3.53 12.37
CA VAL A 514 18.83 3.88 12.18
C VAL A 514 18.77 5.26 11.54
N TYR A 515 18.12 5.35 10.38
CA TYR A 515 17.67 6.62 9.81
C TYR A 515 16.25 6.92 10.27
N THR A 516 15.96 8.20 10.55
CA THR A 516 14.62 8.70 10.87
C THR A 516 14.34 9.95 10.03
N SER A 517 13.25 9.91 9.28
CA SER A 517 12.80 10.99 8.40
C SER A 517 12.15 12.14 9.19
N ASP A 518 12.41 13.37 8.76
CA ASP A 518 11.67 14.56 9.21
C ASP A 518 10.24 14.56 8.62
N LEU A 519 10.08 13.95 7.44
CA LEU A 519 8.78 13.74 6.78
C LEU A 519 8.04 12.52 7.36
N PRO A 520 6.71 12.39 7.14
CA PRO A 520 5.93 11.22 7.61
C PRO A 520 6.39 9.87 7.05
N PHE A 521 7.11 9.86 5.93
CA PHE A 521 7.70 8.68 5.31
C PHE A 521 9.20 8.90 5.04
N VAL A 522 9.98 7.81 4.92
CA VAL A 522 11.34 7.88 4.36
C VAL A 522 11.26 8.10 2.85
N GLU A 523 11.73 9.26 2.39
CA GLU A 523 11.86 9.57 0.96
C GLU A 523 13.26 9.19 0.40
N ASN A 524 13.59 9.65 -0.82
CA ASN A 524 14.93 9.47 -1.38
C ASN A 524 15.91 10.48 -0.77
N ASP A 525 16.98 9.99 -0.14
CA ASP A 525 18.01 10.81 0.53
C ASP A 525 19.38 10.10 0.51
N GLU A 526 20.46 10.80 0.86
CA GLU A 526 21.82 10.24 0.95
C GLU A 526 22.55 10.73 2.21
N PHE A 527 23.31 9.86 2.87
CA PHE A 527 24.29 10.28 3.88
C PHE A 527 25.62 9.53 3.71
N ARG A 528 26.68 10.05 4.31
CA ARG A 528 28.05 9.57 4.13
C ARG A 528 28.73 9.28 5.45
N VAL A 529 29.43 8.16 5.52
CA VAL A 529 30.09 7.67 6.73
C VAL A 529 31.54 7.34 6.40
N LEU A 530 32.47 7.93 7.14
CA LEU A 530 33.86 7.49 7.20
C LEU A 530 33.92 6.22 8.05
N VAL A 531 34.60 5.20 7.53
CA VAL A 531 34.84 3.93 8.22
C VAL A 531 36.35 3.78 8.37
N ASP A 532 36.83 3.95 9.59
CA ASP A 532 38.25 3.85 9.94
C ASP A 532 38.53 2.51 10.64
N ASP A 533 39.66 1.89 10.31
CA ASP A 533 40.19 0.67 10.91
C ASP A 533 41.49 0.91 11.71
N GLY A 534 41.94 2.17 11.80
CA GLY A 534 43.14 2.60 12.50
C GLY A 534 44.46 2.21 11.81
N LEU A 535 44.41 1.59 10.63
CA LEU A 535 45.56 0.99 9.94
C LEU A 535 45.67 1.37 8.45
N ARG A 536 44.59 1.90 7.87
CA ARG A 536 44.47 2.26 6.45
C ARG A 536 43.98 3.70 6.27
N THR A 537 43.91 4.17 5.03
CA THR A 537 43.15 5.39 4.72
C THR A 537 41.65 5.09 4.86
N ALA A 538 40.97 5.80 5.77
CA ALA A 538 39.56 5.58 6.09
C ALA A 538 38.67 5.44 4.84
N GLY A 539 37.90 4.35 4.79
CA GLY A 539 36.91 4.11 3.74
C GLY A 539 35.76 5.11 3.84
N THR A 540 35.02 5.29 2.73
CA THR A 540 33.78 6.09 2.74
C THR A 540 32.63 5.21 2.27
N ALA A 541 31.67 4.98 3.14
CA ALA A 541 30.35 4.49 2.76
C ALA A 541 29.51 5.67 2.24
N VAL A 542 28.82 5.45 1.12
CA VAL A 542 27.68 6.29 0.71
C VAL A 542 26.43 5.46 0.91
N ILE A 543 25.55 5.91 1.80
CA ILE A 543 24.31 5.21 2.14
C ILE A 543 23.19 5.87 1.36
N SER A 544 22.54 5.10 0.49
CA SER A 544 21.35 5.55 -0.24
C SER A 544 20.10 5.16 0.53
N LEU A 545 19.32 6.16 0.92
CA LEU A 545 17.99 6.03 1.49
C LEU A 545 16.98 6.21 0.36
N CYS A 546 15.91 5.41 0.36
CA CYS A 546 14.99 5.37 -0.76
C CYS A 546 13.52 5.30 -0.33
N ALA A 547 12.72 6.19 -0.92
CA ALA A 547 11.28 5.98 -1.08
C ALA A 547 11.05 4.68 -1.86
N ALA A 548 9.91 4.02 -1.70
CA ALA A 548 9.44 3.04 -2.68
C ALA A 548 9.38 3.68 -4.08
N PRO A 549 9.65 2.94 -5.18
CA PRO A 549 9.34 3.43 -6.51
C PRO A 549 7.81 3.47 -6.69
N PRO A 550 7.23 4.44 -7.41
CA PRO A 550 5.81 4.42 -7.74
C PRO A 550 5.49 3.13 -8.49
N VAL A 551 4.39 2.47 -8.12
CA VAL A 551 3.82 1.42 -8.97
C VAL A 551 3.29 2.13 -10.20
N THR A 552 3.90 1.84 -11.35
CA THR A 552 3.44 2.37 -12.64
C THR A 552 2.43 1.39 -13.22
N ALA A 553 1.19 1.86 -13.41
CA ALA A 553 0.08 1.14 -14.02
C ALA A 553 0.38 0.63 -15.46
#